data_AF-A0A925HBB1-F1
#
_entry.id   AF-A0A925HBB1-F1
#
_cell.length_a   1.000
_cell.length_b   1.000
_cell.length_c   1.000
_cell.angle_alpha   90.00
_cell.angle_beta   90.00
_cell.angle_gamma   90.00
#
_symmetry.space_group_name_H-M   'P 1'
#
loop_
_entity.id
_entity.type
_entity.pdbx_description
1 polymer ?
#
loop_
_entity_poly.entity_id
_entity_poly.type
_entity_poly.pdbx_seq_one_letter_code
_entity_poly.pdbx_strand_id
1 'polypeptide(L)'
;MPISRTQLPVITTPALPPLYAAWMDEMLTGPIPHETDATCDDCAMCSGEGAEAQDGETFFNPQTKCCSYVPELPNYLVGRILADSDPAFETGRATVLARLEAGVGVTPLGMEPPPIFVALYGRNSATLFGQSRTILCPHYLAVEGGRCGIWKHRNSVCATWYCKFVRGATGQNFWQTLNQLLTAVEQNLARWCVHELDPGGEALKLLFPLGGENAHAQVDPHALDGAPEPKRQRALWGNWAGREADYYKACARLVEPLAWPDVLARSGPTVGIYARLTSAAYRQLMSKELPFALKVGSFRSVHFNADTQVVISYNGYDPIELPKSLLEVLHYFDARPTRQALAAISAERGITINDSLVRKLVDFNILVPSER
;
A
#
# COMPACT_ATOMS: atom_id res chain seq x y z
N MET A 1 -26.34 28.93 31.27
CA MET A 1 -26.30 27.56 30.71
C MET A 1 -25.18 27.51 29.68
N PRO A 2 -24.13 26.69 29.84
CA PRO A 2 -23.08 26.59 28.86
C PRO A 2 -23.57 25.80 27.64
N ILE A 3 -23.38 26.37 26.46
CA ILE A 3 -23.69 25.75 25.17
C ILE A 3 -22.70 24.60 25.00
N SER A 4 -23.18 23.37 25.18
CA SER A 4 -22.44 22.15 24.89
C SER A 4 -22.04 22.18 23.41
N ARG A 5 -20.74 22.31 23.14
CA ARG A 5 -20.19 22.10 21.79
C ARG A 5 -20.38 20.64 21.46
N THR A 6 -21.43 20.33 20.70
CA THR A 6 -21.62 19.03 20.09
C THR A 6 -20.47 18.82 19.10
N GLN A 7 -19.46 18.05 19.51
CA GLN A 7 -18.42 17.58 18.59
C GLN A 7 -19.13 16.70 17.55
N LEU A 8 -19.16 17.16 16.30
CA LEU A 8 -19.62 16.33 15.19
C LEU A 8 -18.69 15.12 15.10
N PRO A 9 -19.24 13.90 14.95
CA PRO A 9 -18.42 12.71 14.82
C PRO A 9 -17.52 12.87 13.60
N VAL A 10 -16.21 12.70 13.79
CA VAL A 10 -15.28 12.54 12.68
C VAL A 10 -15.68 11.23 11.99
N ILE A 11 -16.25 11.32 10.79
CA ILE A 11 -16.47 10.15 9.95
C ILE A 11 -15.08 9.67 9.54
N THR A 12 -14.56 8.67 10.25
CA THR A 12 -13.28 8.04 9.94
C THR A 12 -13.43 7.23 8.67
N THR A 13 -12.84 7.70 7.57
CA THR A 13 -12.74 6.94 6.32
C THR A 13 -12.02 5.63 6.59
N PRO A 14 -12.61 4.45 6.29
CA PRO A 14 -11.97 3.17 6.57
C PRO A 14 -10.62 3.07 5.86
N ALA A 15 -9.63 2.49 6.55
CA ALA A 15 -8.25 2.40 6.05
C ALA A 15 -8.15 1.56 4.76
N LEU A 16 -9.04 0.58 4.61
CA LEU A 16 -9.08 -0.35 3.47
C LEU A 16 -10.33 -0.15 2.60
N PRO A 17 -10.26 -0.49 1.28
CA PRO A 17 -11.44 -0.70 0.44
C PRO A 17 -12.48 -1.61 1.11
N PRO A 18 -13.80 -1.39 0.91
CA PRO A 18 -14.84 -2.15 1.62
C PRO A 18 -14.73 -3.66 1.50
N LEU A 19 -14.31 -4.18 0.34
CA LEU A 19 -14.11 -5.61 0.14
C LEU A 19 -13.00 -6.17 1.06
N TYR A 20 -11.88 -5.45 1.17
CA TYR A 20 -10.76 -5.86 2.00
C TYR A 20 -11.02 -5.62 3.48
N ALA A 21 -11.73 -4.55 3.82
CA ALA A 21 -12.16 -4.27 5.18
C ALA A 21 -12.99 -5.43 5.74
N ALA A 22 -14.00 -5.91 4.99
CA ALA A 22 -14.84 -7.04 5.41
C ALA A 22 -14.01 -8.30 5.72
N TRP A 23 -13.06 -8.65 4.85
CA TRP A 23 -12.18 -9.80 5.08
C TRP A 23 -11.25 -9.62 6.29
N MET A 24 -10.72 -8.41 6.48
CA MET A 24 -9.82 -8.13 7.60
C MET A 24 -10.55 -8.05 8.93
N ASP A 25 -11.80 -7.60 8.95
CA ASP A 25 -12.65 -7.56 10.14
C ASP A 25 -12.94 -8.98 10.68
N GLU A 26 -13.03 -9.98 9.79
CA GLU A 26 -13.16 -11.39 10.18
C GLU A 26 -11.82 -12.02 10.57
N MET A 27 -10.72 -11.63 9.94
CA MET A 27 -9.40 -12.22 10.16
C MET A 27 -8.72 -11.71 11.43
N LEU A 28 -8.82 -10.41 11.72
CA LEU A 28 -8.09 -9.73 12.78
C LEU A 28 -8.91 -9.65 14.06
N THR A 29 -8.22 -9.53 15.20
CA THR A 29 -8.88 -9.47 16.52
C THR A 29 -9.37 -8.06 16.89
N GLY A 30 -9.31 -7.09 15.98
CA GLY A 30 -9.74 -5.71 16.23
C GLY A 30 -9.49 -4.80 15.03
N PRO A 31 -9.86 -3.51 15.14
CA PRO A 31 -9.74 -2.56 14.04
C PRO A 31 -8.29 -2.21 13.74
N ILE A 32 -7.98 -2.04 12.46
CA ILE A 32 -6.68 -1.55 12.00
C ILE A 32 -6.55 -0.05 12.33
N PRO A 33 -5.51 0.39 13.07
CA PRO A 33 -5.27 1.80 13.32
C PRO A 33 -5.04 2.60 12.03
N HIS A 34 -5.49 3.85 11.99
CA HIS A 34 -5.25 4.74 10.87
C HIS A 34 -3.82 5.31 10.88
N GLU A 35 -3.20 5.40 9.71
CA GLU A 35 -1.95 6.14 9.52
C GLU A 35 -2.25 7.63 9.36
N THR A 36 -2.48 8.32 10.47
CA THR A 36 -2.91 9.74 10.49
C THR A 36 -1.87 10.70 9.94
N ASP A 37 -0.60 10.28 9.88
CA ASP A 37 0.50 11.10 9.40
C ASP A 37 0.63 11.06 7.87
N ALA A 38 -0.07 10.13 7.20
CA ALA A 38 -0.11 10.01 5.75
C ALA A 38 -1.32 10.79 5.17
N THR A 39 -1.21 12.12 5.13
CA THR A 39 -2.30 13.02 4.75
C THR A 39 -2.41 13.17 3.22
N CYS A 40 -3.10 12.27 2.50
CA CYS A 40 -3.15 12.33 1.03
C CYS A 40 -3.79 13.61 0.44
N ASP A 41 -4.82 14.15 1.10
CA ASP A 41 -5.52 15.38 0.67
C ASP A 41 -4.58 16.60 0.75
N ASP A 42 -3.85 16.72 1.87
CA ASP A 42 -2.78 17.69 2.11
C ASP A 42 -1.42 16.97 2.18
N CYS A 43 -0.91 16.58 1.01
CA CYS A 43 0.14 15.56 0.86
C CYS A 43 1.39 15.84 1.71
N ALA A 44 1.58 15.03 2.76
CA ALA A 44 2.77 15.08 3.65
C ALA A 44 4.12 14.85 2.94
N MET A 45 4.10 14.44 1.67
CA MET A 45 5.29 14.23 0.85
C MET A 45 5.55 15.38 -0.12
N CYS A 46 4.66 16.33 -0.27
CA CYS A 46 4.91 17.50 -1.13
C CYS A 46 5.68 18.55 -0.33
N SER A 47 6.69 19.17 -0.97
CA SER A 47 7.39 20.28 -0.35
C SER A 47 6.44 21.49 -0.22
N GLY A 48 6.60 22.28 0.85
CA GLY A 48 5.99 23.60 0.93
C GLY A 48 6.54 24.52 -0.16
N GLU A 49 5.77 25.55 -0.55
CA GLU A 49 6.23 26.53 -1.55
C GLU A 49 7.61 27.10 -1.17
N GLY A 50 8.61 26.91 -2.03
CA GLY A 50 9.96 27.43 -1.86
C GLY A 50 10.92 26.56 -1.04
N ALA A 51 10.51 25.37 -0.56
CA ALA A 51 11.44 24.43 0.08
C ALA A 51 12.20 23.60 -0.97
N GLU A 52 13.51 23.82 -1.06
CA GLU A 52 14.42 22.95 -1.82
C GLU A 52 14.71 21.67 -1.02
N ALA A 53 14.66 20.52 -1.68
CA ALA A 53 15.03 19.25 -1.07
C ALA A 53 16.51 19.29 -0.67
N GLN A 54 16.79 19.12 0.63
CA GLN A 54 18.17 18.97 1.10
C GLN A 54 18.66 17.52 0.95
N ASP A 55 19.96 17.31 1.09
CA ASP A 55 20.63 16.02 0.84
C ASP A 55 19.98 14.86 1.63
N GLY A 56 19.26 14.02 0.90
CA GLY A 56 18.64 12.81 1.42
C GLY A 56 17.18 12.94 1.85
N GLU A 57 16.54 14.09 1.62
CA GLU A 57 15.08 14.21 1.65
C GLU A 57 14.48 13.92 0.27
N THR A 58 13.31 13.28 0.24
CA THR A 58 12.57 13.03 -1.00
C THR A 58 11.18 13.63 -0.91
N PHE A 59 10.87 14.59 -1.78
CA PHE A 59 9.54 15.19 -1.89
C PHE A 59 8.88 14.78 -3.19
N PHE A 60 7.58 14.50 -3.17
CA PHE A 60 6.80 14.22 -4.36
C PHE A 60 6.40 15.51 -5.07
N ASN A 61 6.30 15.41 -6.39
CA ASN A 61 5.72 16.42 -7.25
C ASN A 61 4.25 16.66 -6.83
N PRO A 62 3.85 17.91 -6.50
CA PRO A 62 2.49 18.24 -6.08
C PRO A 62 1.39 17.86 -7.08
N GLN A 63 1.75 17.75 -8.37
CA GLN A 63 0.80 17.41 -9.43
C GLN A 63 0.63 15.91 -9.64
N THR A 64 1.49 15.07 -9.07
CA THR A 64 1.35 13.60 -9.14
C THR A 64 1.13 12.95 -7.79
N LYS A 65 1.69 13.52 -6.71
CA LYS A 65 1.77 12.88 -5.39
C LYS A 65 2.29 11.44 -5.54
N CYS A 66 1.81 10.49 -4.74
CA CYS A 66 2.10 9.06 -4.91
C CYS A 66 1.39 8.40 -6.11
N CYS A 67 0.50 9.10 -6.83
CA CYS A 67 -0.27 8.57 -7.95
C CYS A 67 0.54 8.49 -9.26
N SER A 68 1.83 8.20 -9.19
CA SER A 68 2.67 7.70 -10.30
C SER A 68 2.72 6.16 -10.36
N TYR A 69 1.98 5.53 -9.45
CA TYR A 69 1.52 4.14 -9.39
C TYR A 69 0.48 3.74 -10.46
N VAL A 70 0.76 2.94 -11.49
CA VAL A 70 -0.32 2.30 -12.26
C VAL A 70 -0.62 0.93 -11.65
N PRO A 71 -1.79 0.73 -10.99
CA PRO A 71 -2.10 -0.54 -10.36
C PRO A 71 -2.54 -1.60 -11.38
N GLU A 72 -2.14 -2.84 -11.11
CA GLU A 72 -2.83 -4.02 -11.64
C GLU A 72 -4.18 -4.16 -10.92
N LEU A 73 -5.27 -4.26 -11.68
CA LEU A 73 -6.61 -4.47 -11.13
C LEU A 73 -7.07 -5.89 -11.46
N PRO A 74 -7.26 -6.78 -10.47
CA PRO A 74 -7.79 -8.12 -10.74
C PRO A 74 -9.21 -8.05 -11.29
N ASN A 75 -9.59 -9.06 -12.08
CA ASN A 75 -10.85 -9.12 -12.83
C ASN A 75 -12.09 -8.77 -12.00
N TYR A 76 -12.18 -9.24 -10.77
CA TYR A 76 -13.32 -8.97 -9.88
C TYR A 76 -13.31 -7.53 -9.35
N LEU A 77 -12.15 -6.88 -9.14
CA LEU A 77 -12.11 -5.46 -8.77
C LEU A 77 -12.54 -4.58 -9.94
N VAL A 78 -12.10 -4.90 -11.17
CA VAL A 78 -12.60 -4.26 -12.39
C VAL A 78 -14.12 -4.40 -12.46
N GLY A 79 -14.63 -5.62 -12.22
CA GLY A 79 -16.06 -5.88 -12.18
C GLY A 79 -16.82 -5.06 -11.15
N ARG A 80 -16.27 -4.91 -9.94
CA ARG A 80 -16.86 -4.10 -8.87
C ARG A 80 -16.91 -2.63 -9.26
N ILE A 81 -15.85 -2.11 -9.89
CA ILE A 81 -15.82 -0.73 -10.40
C ILE A 81 -16.89 -0.53 -11.49
N LEU A 82 -17.04 -1.48 -12.40
CA LEU A 82 -18.03 -1.41 -13.49
C LEU A 82 -19.47 -1.60 -13.00
N ALA A 83 -19.67 -2.28 -11.87
CA ALA A 83 -20.97 -2.53 -11.26
C ALA A 83 -21.38 -1.45 -10.23
N ASP A 84 -20.43 -0.70 -9.69
CA ASP A 84 -20.70 0.38 -8.75
C ASP A 84 -21.52 1.47 -9.46
N SER A 85 -22.74 1.71 -8.98
CA SER A 85 -23.67 2.69 -9.55
C SER A 85 -23.69 4.01 -8.78
N ASP A 86 -22.84 4.16 -7.76
CA ASP A 86 -22.70 5.41 -7.01
C ASP A 86 -22.31 6.56 -7.96
N PRO A 87 -23.11 7.64 -8.04
CA PRO A 87 -22.80 8.81 -8.86
C PRO A 87 -21.46 9.46 -8.49
N ALA A 88 -21.06 9.41 -7.21
CA ALA A 88 -19.78 9.96 -6.77
C ALA A 88 -18.57 9.22 -7.39
N PHE A 89 -18.79 8.02 -7.91
CA PHE A 89 -17.77 7.16 -8.50
C PHE A 89 -17.79 7.14 -10.03
N GLU A 90 -18.70 7.90 -10.67
CA GLU A 90 -18.88 7.88 -12.13
C GLU A 90 -17.59 8.22 -12.89
N THR A 91 -16.89 9.29 -12.49
CA THR A 91 -15.63 9.69 -13.13
C THR A 91 -14.55 8.62 -12.97
N GLY A 92 -14.47 7.99 -11.80
CA GLY A 92 -13.58 6.86 -11.56
C GLY A 92 -13.87 5.68 -12.47
N ARG A 93 -15.15 5.28 -12.56
CA ARG A 93 -15.63 4.22 -13.45
C ARG A 93 -15.32 4.53 -14.92
N ALA A 94 -15.44 5.78 -15.35
CA ALA A 94 -15.10 6.20 -16.71
C ALA A 94 -13.62 5.97 -17.05
N THR A 95 -12.69 6.15 -16.11
CA THR A 95 -11.26 5.86 -16.34
C THR A 95 -10.98 4.37 -16.58
N VAL A 96 -11.74 3.48 -15.92
CA VAL A 96 -11.65 2.03 -16.13
C VAL A 96 -12.28 1.63 -17.47
N LEU A 97 -13.42 2.23 -17.83
CA LEU A 97 -14.04 2.03 -19.14
C LEU A 97 -13.10 2.48 -20.29
N ALA A 98 -12.40 3.59 -20.13
CA ALA A 98 -11.42 4.05 -21.12
C ALA A 98 -10.25 3.06 -21.29
N ARG A 99 -9.75 2.46 -20.19
CA ARG A 99 -8.74 1.40 -20.27
C ARG A 99 -9.29 0.13 -20.93
N LEU A 100 -10.54 -0.22 -20.64
CA LEU A 100 -11.22 -1.37 -21.25
C LEU A 100 -11.35 -1.19 -22.76
N GLU A 101 -11.78 -0.01 -23.21
CA GLU A 101 -11.92 0.33 -24.64
C GLU A 101 -10.56 0.34 -25.36
N ALA A 102 -9.51 0.87 -24.72
CA ALA A 102 -8.16 0.84 -25.27
C ALA A 102 -7.61 -0.59 -25.39
N GLY A 103 -8.02 -1.52 -24.53
CA GLY A 103 -7.68 -2.95 -24.62
C GLY A 103 -6.22 -3.32 -24.27
N VAL A 104 -5.36 -2.34 -23.98
CA VAL A 104 -3.95 -2.57 -23.60
C VAL A 104 -3.85 -3.09 -22.18
N GLY A 105 -3.22 -4.26 -22.00
CA GLY A 105 -3.09 -4.92 -20.69
C GLY A 105 -4.42 -5.46 -20.16
N VAL A 106 -5.43 -5.61 -21.01
CA VAL A 106 -6.77 -6.06 -20.63
C VAL A 106 -6.94 -7.55 -20.92
N THR A 107 -7.01 -8.36 -19.87
CA THR A 107 -7.09 -9.83 -19.96
C THR A 107 -8.20 -10.38 -19.05
N PRO A 108 -8.61 -11.65 -19.23
CA PRO A 108 -9.49 -12.32 -18.26
C PRO A 108 -8.97 -12.36 -16.80
N LEU A 109 -7.67 -12.13 -16.55
CA LEU A 109 -7.13 -12.00 -15.19
C LEU A 109 -7.35 -10.61 -14.61
N GLY A 110 -7.47 -9.57 -15.44
CA GLY A 110 -7.64 -8.20 -14.98
C GLY A 110 -7.12 -7.15 -15.95
N MET A 111 -6.82 -5.97 -15.41
CA MET A 111 -6.19 -4.86 -16.12
C MET A 111 -4.79 -4.62 -15.58
N GLU A 112 -3.79 -5.05 -16.34
CA GLU A 112 -2.38 -4.85 -16.07
C GLU A 112 -1.92 -3.43 -16.44
N PRO A 113 -0.85 -2.92 -15.83
CA PRO A 113 -0.21 -1.69 -16.29
C PRO A 113 0.20 -1.82 -17.77
N PRO A 114 0.11 -0.75 -18.57
CA PRO A 114 0.55 -0.81 -19.97
C PRO A 114 2.01 -1.29 -20.09
N PRO A 115 2.38 -2.10 -21.10
CA PRO A 115 3.74 -2.63 -21.23
C PRO A 115 4.84 -1.55 -21.27
N ILE A 116 4.57 -0.39 -21.88
CA ILE A 116 5.46 0.79 -21.82
C ILE A 116 5.70 1.24 -20.38
N PHE A 117 4.64 1.32 -19.56
CA PHE A 117 4.78 1.70 -18.16
C PHE A 117 5.64 0.68 -17.42
N VAL A 118 5.40 -0.62 -17.62
CA VAL A 118 6.20 -1.69 -16.99
C VAL A 118 7.68 -1.57 -17.37
N ALA A 119 7.99 -1.32 -18.65
CA ALA A 119 9.36 -1.17 -19.14
C ALA A 119 10.08 0.06 -18.53
N LEU A 120 9.39 1.19 -18.41
CA LEU A 120 9.93 2.43 -17.85
C LEU A 120 10.07 2.36 -16.32
N TYR A 121 8.99 1.93 -15.65
CA TYR A 121 8.89 1.93 -14.20
C TYR A 121 9.72 0.83 -13.55
N GLY A 122 9.78 -0.37 -14.14
CA GLY A 122 10.45 -1.53 -13.55
C GLY A 122 11.94 -1.33 -13.26
N ARG A 123 12.64 -0.49 -14.05
CA ARG A 123 14.07 -0.19 -13.87
C ARG A 123 14.33 1.10 -13.09
N ASN A 124 13.35 2.00 -13.02
CA ASN A 124 13.54 3.38 -12.57
C ASN A 124 12.55 3.80 -11.47
N SER A 125 11.85 2.85 -10.84
CA SER A 125 10.80 3.16 -9.86
C SER A 125 11.29 4.07 -8.72
N ALA A 126 12.50 3.84 -8.22
CA ALA A 126 13.10 4.65 -7.15
C ALA A 126 13.29 6.14 -7.51
N THR A 127 13.47 6.47 -8.79
CA THR A 127 13.67 7.85 -9.25
C THR A 127 12.41 8.44 -9.88
N LEU A 128 11.52 7.61 -10.42
CA LEU A 128 10.30 8.07 -11.08
C LEU A 128 9.10 8.20 -10.13
N PHE A 129 9.01 7.32 -9.12
CA PHE A 129 7.87 7.28 -8.22
C PHE A 129 7.75 8.59 -7.43
N GLY A 130 6.58 9.20 -7.50
CA GLY A 130 6.29 10.48 -6.88
C GLY A 130 6.88 11.70 -7.59
N GLN A 131 7.75 11.53 -8.58
CA GLN A 131 8.49 12.63 -9.21
C GLN A 131 7.97 12.99 -10.60
N SER A 132 7.74 11.96 -11.42
CA SER A 132 7.51 12.14 -12.85
C SER A 132 6.04 12.34 -13.19
N ARG A 133 5.74 13.48 -13.81
CA ARG A 133 4.41 13.82 -14.36
C ARG A 133 3.98 12.91 -15.51
N THR A 134 4.95 12.30 -16.21
CA THR A 134 4.71 11.50 -17.41
C THR A 134 4.09 10.15 -17.09
N ILE A 135 4.31 9.61 -15.88
CA ILE A 135 3.81 8.29 -15.48
C ILE A 135 2.61 8.38 -14.52
N LEU A 136 1.84 9.46 -14.63
CA LEU A 136 0.64 9.66 -13.82
C LEU A 136 -0.34 8.51 -14.02
N CYS A 137 -0.88 8.01 -12.91
CA CYS A 137 -1.87 6.94 -12.90
C CYS A 137 -3.10 7.37 -13.71
N PRO A 138 -3.64 6.52 -14.61
CA PRO A 138 -4.84 6.84 -15.40
C PRO A 138 -6.09 7.04 -14.54
N HIS A 139 -6.06 6.62 -13.28
CA HIS A 139 -7.14 6.79 -12.33
C HIS A 139 -6.97 8.04 -11.45
N TYR A 140 -5.94 8.86 -11.66
CA TYR A 140 -5.78 10.13 -10.96
C TYR A 140 -6.77 11.16 -11.50
N LEU A 141 -7.54 11.77 -10.60
CA LEU A 141 -8.46 12.85 -10.89
C LEU A 141 -7.87 14.15 -10.36
N ALA A 142 -7.59 15.12 -11.24
CA ALA A 142 -6.99 16.41 -10.88
C ALA A 142 -7.94 17.36 -10.11
N VAL A 143 -9.06 16.85 -9.59
CA VAL A 143 -10.05 17.61 -8.82
C VAL A 143 -9.57 17.78 -7.38
N GLU A 144 -9.76 18.97 -6.80
CA GLU A 144 -9.44 19.27 -5.39
C GLU A 144 -8.02 18.87 -4.96
N GLY A 145 -7.01 19.15 -5.80
CA GLY A 145 -5.61 18.87 -5.50
C GLY A 145 -5.18 17.41 -5.73
N GLY A 146 -6.03 16.59 -6.35
CA GLY A 146 -5.66 15.24 -6.79
C GLY A 146 -6.25 14.14 -5.91
N ARG A 147 -7.13 13.33 -6.49
CA ARG A 147 -7.77 12.17 -5.84
C ARG A 147 -7.66 10.91 -6.68
N CYS A 148 -7.74 9.75 -6.03
CA CYS A 148 -7.85 8.48 -6.73
C CYS A 148 -9.30 8.23 -7.14
N GLY A 149 -9.57 8.24 -8.44
CA GLY A 149 -10.90 7.98 -8.99
C GLY A 149 -11.41 6.58 -8.68
N ILE A 150 -10.51 5.61 -8.45
CA ILE A 150 -10.88 4.24 -8.07
C ILE A 150 -10.70 3.95 -6.58
N TRP A 151 -10.61 4.96 -5.71
CA TRP A 151 -10.22 4.81 -4.31
C TRP A 151 -10.96 3.70 -3.56
N LYS A 152 -12.28 3.61 -3.75
CA LYS A 152 -13.16 2.61 -3.11
C LYS A 152 -12.85 1.16 -3.51
N HIS A 153 -12.24 0.94 -4.67
CA HIS A 153 -11.94 -0.38 -5.23
C HIS A 153 -10.47 -0.52 -5.67
N ARG A 154 -9.58 0.28 -5.07
CA ARG A 154 -8.14 0.25 -5.38
C ARG A 154 -7.53 -1.10 -4.96
N ASN A 155 -6.50 -1.53 -5.69
CA ASN A 155 -5.84 -2.79 -5.43
C ASN A 155 -5.02 -2.78 -4.12
N SER A 156 -4.51 -3.95 -3.75
CA SER A 156 -3.71 -4.23 -2.56
C SER A 156 -2.57 -3.23 -2.37
N VAL A 157 -1.77 -3.00 -3.43
CA VAL A 157 -0.62 -2.09 -3.38
C VAL A 157 -1.06 -0.68 -2.99
N CYS A 158 -2.02 -0.11 -3.71
CA CYS A 158 -2.51 1.24 -3.41
C CYS A 158 -3.31 1.32 -2.10
N ALA A 159 -3.91 0.21 -1.65
CA ALA A 159 -4.66 0.15 -0.40
C ALA A 159 -3.76 0.07 0.85
N THR A 160 -2.54 -0.42 0.69
CA THR A 160 -1.59 -0.69 1.78
C THR A 160 -0.33 0.17 1.72
N TRP A 161 -0.20 1.02 0.70
CA TRP A 161 0.89 1.98 0.60
C TRP A 161 0.63 3.20 1.49
N TYR A 162 1.64 3.55 2.30
CA TYR A 162 1.68 4.77 3.10
C TYR A 162 3.09 5.37 3.03
N CYS A 163 3.17 6.70 2.95
CA CYS A 163 4.46 7.41 3.02
C CYS A 163 4.97 7.57 4.46
N LYS A 164 4.04 7.66 5.42
CA LYS A 164 4.29 7.92 6.83
C LYS A 164 3.60 6.87 7.69
N PHE A 165 4.23 6.48 8.80
CA PHE A 165 3.74 5.45 9.71
C PHE A 165 3.74 5.94 11.16
N VAL A 166 2.57 6.01 11.78
CA VAL A 166 2.36 6.41 13.18
C VAL A 166 3.18 5.53 14.13
N ARG A 167 3.28 4.23 13.80
CA ARG A 167 4.05 3.21 14.53
C ARG A 167 5.39 2.90 13.84
N GLY A 168 5.94 3.83 13.07
CA GLY A 168 7.26 3.70 12.45
C GLY A 168 7.44 2.43 11.61
N ALA A 169 8.60 1.79 11.75
CA ALA A 169 8.92 0.49 11.17
C ALA A 169 7.94 -0.63 11.58
N THR A 170 7.34 -0.55 12.79
CA THR A 170 6.32 -1.53 13.22
C THR A 170 5.05 -1.40 12.38
N GLY A 171 4.61 -0.17 12.11
CA GLY A 171 3.51 0.12 11.17
C GLY A 171 3.84 -0.35 9.76
N GLN A 172 5.02 0.02 9.26
CA GLN A 172 5.48 -0.39 7.93
C GLN A 172 5.46 -1.91 7.74
N ASN A 173 5.96 -2.68 8.72
CA ASN A 173 5.96 -4.13 8.66
C ASN A 173 4.54 -4.72 8.59
N PHE A 174 3.59 -4.18 9.34
CA PHE A 174 2.19 -4.60 9.25
C PHE A 174 1.63 -4.35 7.84
N TRP A 175 1.78 -3.14 7.30
CA TRP A 175 1.26 -2.82 5.98
C TRP A 175 1.92 -3.62 4.85
N GLN A 176 3.23 -3.90 4.95
CA GLN A 176 3.93 -4.75 3.99
C GLN A 176 3.45 -6.21 4.02
N THR A 177 3.23 -6.77 5.22
CA THR A 177 2.69 -8.14 5.33
C THR A 177 1.25 -8.21 4.84
N LEU A 178 0.43 -7.20 5.15
CA LEU A 178 -0.93 -7.10 4.62
C LEU A 178 -0.95 -6.92 3.10
N ASN A 179 -0.02 -6.15 2.53
CA ASN A 179 0.13 -6.03 1.08
C ASN A 179 0.39 -7.39 0.42
N GLN A 180 1.33 -8.17 0.96
CA GLN A 180 1.64 -9.51 0.45
C GLN A 180 0.41 -10.43 0.52
N LEU A 181 -0.32 -10.37 1.65
CA LEU A 181 -1.55 -11.13 1.83
C LEU A 181 -2.58 -10.77 0.75
N LEU A 182 -2.91 -9.49 0.63
CA LEU A 182 -3.94 -9.02 -0.29
C LEU A 182 -3.53 -9.22 -1.76
N THR A 183 -2.26 -9.01 -2.11
CA THR A 183 -1.74 -9.32 -3.45
C THR A 183 -1.92 -10.80 -3.79
N ALA A 184 -1.60 -11.69 -2.84
CA ALA A 184 -1.79 -13.13 -3.04
C ALA A 184 -3.28 -13.49 -3.16
N VAL A 185 -4.16 -12.87 -2.37
CA VAL A 185 -5.62 -13.04 -2.50
C VAL A 185 -6.09 -12.57 -3.88
N GLU A 186 -5.68 -11.38 -4.33
CA GLU A 186 -6.04 -10.82 -5.64
C GLU A 186 -5.66 -11.75 -6.78
N GLN A 187 -4.42 -12.24 -6.79
CA GLN A 187 -3.93 -13.14 -7.83
C GLN A 187 -4.68 -14.47 -7.84
N ASN A 188 -4.92 -15.07 -6.68
CA ASN A 188 -5.58 -16.38 -6.64
C ASN A 188 -7.08 -16.30 -6.91
N LEU A 189 -7.79 -15.30 -6.38
CA LEU A 189 -9.21 -15.10 -6.68
C LEU A 189 -9.43 -14.70 -8.14
N ALA A 190 -8.51 -13.96 -8.76
CA ALA A 190 -8.58 -13.67 -10.19
C ALA A 190 -8.48 -14.96 -11.02
N ARG A 191 -7.54 -15.84 -10.69
CA ARG A 191 -7.40 -17.16 -11.34
C ARG A 191 -8.61 -18.06 -11.09
N TRP A 192 -9.14 -18.04 -9.87
CA TRP A 192 -10.36 -18.77 -9.53
C TRP A 192 -11.54 -18.27 -10.39
N CYS A 193 -11.72 -16.96 -10.58
CA CYS A 193 -12.76 -16.44 -11.48
C CYS A 193 -12.58 -16.92 -12.93
N VAL A 194 -11.34 -16.98 -13.45
CA VAL A 194 -11.05 -17.54 -14.78
C VAL A 194 -11.46 -19.01 -14.86
N HIS A 195 -11.17 -19.79 -13.82
CA HIS A 195 -11.58 -21.19 -13.75
C HIS A 195 -13.11 -21.35 -13.74
N GLU A 196 -13.83 -20.58 -12.92
CA GLU A 196 -15.29 -20.67 -12.82
C GLU A 196 -16.04 -20.21 -14.08
N LEU A 197 -15.51 -19.20 -14.78
CA LEU A 197 -16.17 -18.60 -15.95
C LEU A 197 -15.71 -19.17 -17.29
N ASP A 198 -14.72 -20.07 -17.27
CA ASP A 198 -14.15 -20.83 -18.39
C ASP A 198 -14.13 -20.07 -19.74
N PRO A 199 -13.08 -19.28 -20.02
CA PRO A 199 -12.95 -18.61 -21.32
C PRO A 199 -12.66 -19.59 -22.47
N GLY A 200 -12.43 -20.88 -22.19
CA GLY A 200 -12.13 -21.93 -23.16
C GLY A 200 -10.65 -22.34 -23.15
N GLY A 201 -10.37 -23.57 -23.61
CA GLY A 201 -9.05 -24.19 -23.50
C GLY A 201 -7.90 -23.43 -24.15
N GLU A 202 -8.12 -22.77 -25.29
CA GLU A 202 -7.09 -21.96 -25.94
C GLU A 202 -6.77 -20.69 -25.15
N ALA A 203 -7.78 -20.02 -24.58
CA ALA A 203 -7.58 -18.90 -23.68
C ALA A 203 -6.83 -19.33 -22.42
N LEU A 204 -7.15 -20.49 -21.84
CA LEU A 204 -6.44 -21.02 -20.68
C LEU A 204 -4.96 -21.30 -20.96
N LYS A 205 -4.61 -21.84 -22.13
CA LYS A 205 -3.20 -22.03 -22.54
C LYS A 205 -2.44 -20.71 -22.64
N LEU A 206 -3.10 -19.64 -23.12
CA LEU A 206 -2.50 -18.32 -23.24
C LEU A 206 -2.33 -17.62 -21.89
N LEU A 207 -3.30 -17.78 -20.97
CA LEU A 207 -3.27 -17.22 -19.62
C LEU A 207 -2.32 -17.97 -18.68
N PHE A 208 -2.16 -19.27 -18.89
CA PHE A 208 -1.37 -20.17 -18.04
C PHE A 208 -0.43 -21.03 -18.91
N PRO A 209 0.60 -20.44 -19.52
CA PRO A 209 1.51 -21.16 -20.41
C PRO A 209 2.25 -22.28 -19.66
N LEU A 210 2.26 -23.48 -20.25
CA LEU A 210 3.04 -24.61 -19.74
C LEU A 210 4.52 -24.36 -19.98
N GLY A 211 5.36 -24.57 -18.95
CA GLY A 211 6.82 -24.45 -19.07
C GLY A 211 7.44 -23.23 -18.40
N GLY A 212 6.65 -22.37 -17.76
CA GLY A 212 7.17 -21.30 -16.88
C GLY A 212 8.04 -20.26 -17.59
N GLU A 213 7.95 -20.16 -18.92
CA GLU A 213 8.61 -19.09 -19.64
C GLU A 213 8.06 -17.75 -19.13
N ASN A 214 8.96 -16.96 -18.56
CA ASN A 214 8.70 -15.59 -18.19
C ASN A 214 8.32 -14.83 -19.46
N ALA A 215 7.01 -14.70 -19.74
CA ALA A 215 6.47 -13.80 -20.75
C ALA A 215 6.81 -12.31 -20.47
N HIS A 216 7.52 -12.03 -19.37
CA HIS A 216 8.19 -10.77 -19.12
C HIS A 216 9.48 -10.65 -19.94
N ALA A 217 9.40 -10.21 -21.20
CA ALA A 217 10.57 -9.59 -21.85
C ALA A 217 10.31 -8.84 -23.16
N GLN A 218 9.22 -9.10 -23.89
CA GLN A 218 9.07 -8.52 -25.23
C GLN A 218 7.82 -7.64 -25.31
N VAL A 219 8.05 -6.33 -25.37
CA VAL A 219 7.05 -5.38 -25.82
C VAL A 219 6.86 -5.63 -27.32
N ASP A 220 5.70 -6.14 -27.71
CA ASP A 220 5.39 -6.28 -29.13
C ASP A 220 5.10 -4.90 -29.77
N PRO A 221 5.21 -4.76 -31.11
CA PRO A 221 5.02 -3.47 -31.77
C PRO A 221 3.66 -2.80 -31.47
N HIS A 222 2.57 -3.57 -31.37
CA HIS A 222 1.25 -2.99 -31.06
C HIS A 222 1.25 -2.45 -29.63
N ALA A 223 1.81 -3.20 -28.68
CA ALA A 223 1.94 -2.76 -27.30
C ALA A 223 2.80 -1.49 -27.16
N LEU A 224 3.82 -1.31 -28.00
CA LEU A 224 4.60 -0.08 -28.07
C LEU A 224 3.78 1.09 -28.62
N ASP A 225 2.91 0.84 -29.59
CA ASP A 225 1.99 1.83 -30.16
C ASP A 225 0.75 2.06 -29.27
N GLY A 226 0.68 1.43 -28.10
CA GLY A 226 -0.44 1.57 -27.18
C GLY A 226 -1.73 0.92 -27.69
N ALA A 227 -1.63 -0.14 -28.48
CA ALA A 227 -2.77 -0.91 -29.00
C ALA A 227 -2.61 -2.42 -28.72
N PRO A 228 -3.72 -3.16 -28.52
CA PRO A 228 -3.68 -4.62 -28.43
C PRO A 228 -3.55 -5.24 -29.83
N GLU A 229 -2.90 -6.40 -29.93
CA GLU A 229 -2.94 -7.21 -31.14
C GLU A 229 -4.32 -7.88 -31.27
N PRO A 230 -5.15 -7.57 -32.31
CA PRO A 230 -6.56 -7.99 -32.32
C PRO A 230 -6.78 -9.50 -32.32
N LYS A 231 -5.92 -10.27 -33.01
CA LYS A 231 -6.03 -11.73 -33.07
C LYS A 231 -5.73 -12.37 -31.72
N ARG A 232 -4.65 -11.91 -31.07
CA ARG A 232 -4.25 -12.37 -29.74
C ARG A 232 -5.29 -11.99 -28.69
N GLN A 233 -5.84 -10.77 -28.76
CA GLN A 233 -6.89 -10.33 -27.85
C GLN A 233 -8.14 -11.20 -27.96
N ARG A 234 -8.63 -11.48 -29.17
CA ARG A 234 -9.78 -12.38 -29.37
C ARG A 234 -9.51 -13.79 -28.83
N ALA A 235 -8.30 -14.32 -29.03
CA ALA A 235 -7.92 -15.64 -28.53
C ALA A 235 -7.81 -15.69 -26.99
N LEU A 236 -7.29 -14.63 -26.36
CA LEU A 236 -7.22 -14.48 -24.90
C LEU A 236 -8.60 -14.49 -24.25
N TRP A 237 -9.58 -13.85 -24.88
CA TRP A 237 -10.94 -13.75 -24.35
C TRP A 237 -11.84 -14.93 -24.70
N GLY A 238 -11.51 -15.69 -25.75
CA GLY A 238 -12.21 -16.91 -26.14
C GLY A 238 -13.73 -16.69 -26.25
N ASN A 239 -14.51 -17.45 -25.47
CA ASN A 239 -15.98 -17.37 -25.47
C ASN A 239 -16.54 -16.02 -24.98
N TRP A 240 -15.70 -15.19 -24.35
CA TRP A 240 -16.05 -13.88 -23.81
C TRP A 240 -15.58 -12.71 -24.68
N ALA A 241 -15.02 -12.98 -25.86
CA ALA A 241 -14.59 -11.92 -26.77
C ALA A 241 -15.79 -11.02 -27.17
N GLY A 242 -15.63 -9.70 -27.00
CA GLY A 242 -16.69 -8.71 -27.18
C GLY A 242 -17.67 -8.59 -26.00
N ARG A 243 -17.43 -9.31 -24.91
CA ARG A 243 -18.24 -9.31 -23.66
C ARG A 243 -17.38 -9.11 -22.42
N GLU A 244 -16.26 -8.40 -22.57
CA GLU A 244 -15.23 -8.22 -21.54
C GLU A 244 -15.80 -7.54 -20.28
N ALA A 245 -16.63 -6.52 -20.45
CA ALA A 245 -17.31 -5.84 -19.34
C ALA A 245 -18.26 -6.78 -18.56
N ASP A 246 -19.00 -7.63 -19.27
CA ASP A 246 -19.91 -8.61 -18.66
C ASP A 246 -19.14 -9.68 -17.89
N TYR A 247 -18.02 -10.14 -18.44
CA TYR A 247 -17.12 -11.08 -17.80
C TYR A 247 -16.61 -10.53 -16.47
N TYR A 248 -16.07 -9.30 -16.45
CA TYR A 248 -15.59 -8.70 -15.22
C TYR A 248 -16.70 -8.55 -14.17
N LYS A 249 -17.90 -8.09 -14.57
CA LYS A 249 -19.05 -8.02 -13.66
C LYS A 249 -19.45 -9.41 -13.13
N ALA A 250 -19.28 -10.47 -13.91
CA ALA A 250 -19.47 -11.84 -13.44
C ALA A 250 -18.42 -12.24 -12.40
N CYS A 251 -17.14 -11.91 -12.59
CA CYS A 251 -16.10 -12.11 -11.59
C CYS A 251 -16.43 -11.41 -10.26
N ALA A 252 -16.92 -10.16 -10.33
CA ALA A 252 -17.35 -9.43 -9.14
C ALA A 252 -18.47 -10.16 -8.37
N ARG A 253 -19.47 -10.69 -9.07
CA ARG A 253 -20.56 -11.47 -8.45
C ARG A 253 -20.08 -12.76 -7.78
N LEU A 254 -19.01 -13.37 -8.29
CA LEU A 254 -18.41 -14.56 -7.67
C LEU A 254 -17.69 -14.23 -6.36
N VAL A 255 -16.99 -13.09 -6.29
CA VAL A 255 -16.12 -12.73 -5.16
C VAL A 255 -16.84 -11.95 -4.06
N GLU A 256 -17.83 -11.12 -4.41
CA GLU A 256 -18.55 -10.27 -3.47
C GLU A 256 -19.16 -10.99 -2.25
N PRO A 257 -19.75 -12.19 -2.37
CA PRO A 257 -20.33 -12.88 -1.21
C PRO A 257 -19.31 -13.65 -0.37
N LEU A 258 -18.02 -13.69 -0.75
CA LEU A 258 -17.03 -14.51 -0.05
C LEU A 258 -16.66 -13.91 1.31
N ALA A 259 -16.88 -14.69 2.36
CA ALA A 259 -16.33 -14.44 3.70
C ALA A 259 -14.83 -14.79 3.75
N TRP A 260 -14.14 -14.43 4.83
CA TRP A 260 -12.71 -14.72 4.94
C TRP A 260 -12.36 -16.23 4.86
N PRO A 261 -13.12 -17.15 5.49
CA PRO A 261 -12.89 -18.59 5.33
C PRO A 261 -13.03 -19.07 3.88
N ASP A 262 -13.93 -18.47 3.10
CA ASP A 262 -14.13 -18.79 1.69
C ASP A 262 -12.96 -18.35 0.83
N VAL A 263 -12.39 -17.18 1.12
CA VAL A 263 -11.18 -16.67 0.47
C VAL A 263 -10.00 -17.59 0.74
N LEU A 264 -9.81 -18.02 1.99
CA LEU A 264 -8.76 -18.97 2.38
C LEU A 264 -8.90 -20.31 1.65
N ALA A 265 -10.12 -20.85 1.57
CA ALA A 265 -10.39 -22.11 0.91
C ALA A 265 -10.05 -22.08 -0.61
N ARG A 266 -10.16 -20.92 -1.25
CA ARG A 266 -9.98 -20.75 -2.71
C ARG A 266 -8.59 -20.25 -3.11
N SER A 267 -7.81 -19.71 -2.16
CA SER A 267 -6.56 -18.99 -2.48
C SER A 267 -5.27 -19.78 -2.25
N GLY A 268 -5.37 -21.04 -1.85
CA GLY A 268 -4.22 -21.93 -1.66
C GLY A 268 -3.38 -21.63 -0.41
N PRO A 269 -2.33 -22.43 -0.16
CA PRO A 269 -1.58 -22.41 1.11
C PRO A 269 -0.78 -21.13 1.34
N THR A 270 -0.33 -20.45 0.27
CA THR A 270 0.45 -19.21 0.36
C THR A 270 -0.33 -18.09 1.07
N VAL A 271 -1.63 -17.96 0.79
CA VAL A 271 -2.48 -17.00 1.50
C VAL A 271 -2.59 -17.35 2.98
N GLY A 272 -2.69 -18.63 3.33
CA GLY A 272 -2.67 -19.07 4.73
C GLY A 272 -1.38 -18.69 5.47
N ILE A 273 -0.23 -18.73 4.80
CA ILE A 273 1.06 -18.28 5.36
C ILE A 273 1.03 -16.77 5.59
N TYR A 274 0.68 -15.98 4.57
CA TYR A 274 0.64 -14.52 4.70
C TYR A 274 -0.41 -14.05 5.71
N ALA A 275 -1.52 -14.76 5.87
CA ALA A 275 -2.52 -14.47 6.90
C ALA A 275 -1.94 -14.61 8.31
N ARG A 276 -1.15 -15.65 8.56
CA ARG A 276 -0.44 -15.85 9.84
C ARG A 276 0.60 -14.77 10.09
N LEU A 277 1.38 -14.41 9.07
CA LEU A 277 2.38 -13.34 9.17
C LEU A 277 1.73 -11.98 9.44
N THR A 278 0.65 -11.66 8.73
CA THR A 278 -0.14 -10.43 8.94
C THR A 278 -0.73 -10.39 10.34
N SER A 279 -1.27 -11.50 10.84
CA SER A 279 -1.79 -11.60 12.21
C SER A 279 -0.69 -11.42 13.27
N ALA A 280 0.53 -11.91 13.01
CA ALA A 280 1.67 -11.69 13.89
C ALA A 280 2.12 -10.22 13.88
N ALA A 281 2.21 -9.60 12.71
CA ALA A 281 2.54 -8.18 12.56
C ALA A 281 1.47 -7.28 13.20
N TYR A 282 0.19 -7.63 13.06
CA TYR A 282 -0.92 -6.93 13.72
C TYR A 282 -0.80 -6.98 15.25
N ARG A 283 -0.48 -8.14 15.83
CA ARG A 283 -0.24 -8.24 17.29
C ARG A 283 0.90 -7.34 17.75
N GLN A 284 1.97 -7.23 16.96
CA GLN A 284 3.07 -6.30 17.26
C GLN A 284 2.62 -4.84 17.12
N LEU A 285 1.85 -4.52 16.09
CA LEU A 285 1.27 -3.19 15.87
C LEU A 285 0.37 -2.75 17.03
N MET A 286 -0.36 -3.67 17.64
CA MET A 286 -1.24 -3.37 18.78
C MET A 286 -0.52 -3.41 20.13
N SER A 287 0.67 -4.02 20.20
CA SER A 287 1.43 -4.12 21.45
C SER A 287 1.99 -2.76 21.88
N LYS A 288 1.86 -2.49 23.19
CA LYS A 288 2.47 -1.37 23.90
C LYS A 288 3.62 -1.81 24.82
N GLU A 289 3.95 -3.10 24.81
CA GLU A 289 4.99 -3.65 25.68
C GLU A 289 6.37 -3.13 25.26
N LEU A 290 7.19 -2.84 26.27
CA LEU A 290 8.58 -2.47 26.08
C LEU A 290 9.47 -3.72 26.14
N PRO A 291 10.44 -3.87 25.22
CA PRO A 291 11.46 -4.91 25.34
C PRO A 291 12.20 -4.81 26.67
N PHE A 292 12.54 -5.97 27.24
CA PHE A 292 13.23 -6.05 28.53
C PHE A 292 14.58 -5.33 28.52
N ALA A 293 15.34 -5.46 27.42
CA ALA A 293 16.62 -4.83 27.19
C ALA A 293 16.67 -4.22 25.79
N LEU A 294 17.21 -3.01 25.70
CA LEU A 294 17.26 -2.20 24.48
C LEU A 294 18.69 -1.75 24.22
N LYS A 295 19.03 -1.64 22.94
CA LYS A 295 20.26 -1.00 22.46
C LYS A 295 19.95 0.04 21.39
N VAL A 296 20.87 0.96 21.15
CA VAL A 296 20.75 1.92 20.05
C VAL A 296 20.72 1.20 18.70
N GLY A 297 19.75 1.55 17.87
CA GLY A 297 19.61 1.05 16.49
C GLY A 297 20.52 1.78 15.50
N SER A 298 20.33 1.52 14.21
CA SER A 298 21.04 2.21 13.14
C SER A 298 20.16 3.30 12.53
N PHE A 299 20.69 4.51 12.42
CA PHE A 299 20.03 5.63 11.74
C PHE A 299 21.06 6.61 11.18
N ARG A 300 20.67 7.36 10.14
CA ARG A 300 21.48 8.39 9.50
C ARG A 300 20.96 9.77 9.87
N SER A 301 21.86 10.67 10.25
CA SER A 301 21.56 12.10 10.42
C SER A 301 21.43 12.78 9.06
N VAL A 302 20.37 13.57 8.88
CA VAL A 302 20.09 14.28 7.63
C VAL A 302 20.33 15.78 7.81
N HIS A 303 19.77 16.36 8.89
CA HIS A 303 19.83 17.79 9.13
C HIS A 303 20.06 18.11 10.61
N PHE A 304 20.75 19.22 10.88
CA PHE A 304 21.02 19.72 12.23
C PHE A 304 20.41 21.11 12.39
N ASN A 305 19.39 21.21 13.24
CA ASN A 305 18.85 22.48 13.72
C ASN A 305 19.57 22.91 15.01
N ALA A 306 19.23 24.08 15.55
CA ALA A 306 19.79 24.57 16.81
C ALA A 306 19.54 23.58 17.97
N ASP A 307 18.32 23.04 18.08
CA ASP A 307 17.89 22.20 19.23
C ASP A 307 17.49 20.77 18.85
N THR A 308 17.35 20.48 17.56
CA THR A 308 16.88 19.20 17.04
C THR A 308 17.78 18.66 15.93
N GLN A 309 17.60 17.38 15.62
CA GLN A 309 18.29 16.69 14.55
C GLN A 309 17.30 15.77 13.83
N VAL A 310 17.28 15.86 12.50
CA VAL A 310 16.45 15.01 11.65
C VAL A 310 17.23 13.73 11.34
N VAL A 311 16.61 12.59 11.55
CA VAL A 311 17.21 11.27 11.32
C VAL A 311 16.32 10.38 10.45
N ILE A 312 16.95 9.51 9.67
CA ILE A 312 16.30 8.43 8.91
C ILE A 312 16.77 7.09 9.48
N SER A 313 15.83 6.24 9.88
CA SER A 313 16.12 4.96 10.53
C SER A 313 15.62 3.73 9.75
N TYR A 314 14.40 3.73 9.25
CA TYR A 314 13.81 2.57 8.53
C TYR A 314 13.34 2.87 7.11
N ASN A 315 12.93 4.10 6.82
CA ASN A 315 12.40 4.50 5.52
C ASN A 315 12.80 5.94 5.19
N GLY A 316 13.28 6.17 3.96
CA GLY A 316 13.67 7.50 3.49
C GLY A 316 12.50 8.49 3.34
N TYR A 317 11.27 8.00 3.17
CA TYR A 317 10.09 8.86 3.10
C TYR A 317 9.59 9.33 4.48
N ASP A 318 10.11 8.75 5.56
CA ASP A 318 9.60 9.00 6.91
C ASP A 318 10.72 9.40 7.89
N PRO A 319 11.43 10.50 7.61
CA PRO A 319 12.40 11.05 8.57
C PRO A 319 11.69 11.54 9.82
N ILE A 320 12.38 11.44 10.96
CA ILE A 320 11.89 11.95 12.24
C ILE A 320 12.83 12.99 12.83
N GLU A 321 12.24 13.98 13.47
CA GLU A 321 12.97 15.00 14.20
C GLU A 321 13.11 14.60 15.68
N LEU A 322 14.34 14.59 16.19
CA LEU A 322 14.68 14.23 17.56
C LEU A 322 15.34 15.42 18.28
N PRO A 323 14.96 15.72 19.54
CA PRO A 323 15.70 16.69 20.36
C PRO A 323 17.15 16.23 20.60
N LYS A 324 18.11 17.17 20.56
CA LYS A 324 19.52 16.85 20.84
C LYS A 324 19.73 16.25 22.24
N SER A 325 18.99 16.75 23.23
CA SER A 325 19.00 16.20 24.59
C SER A 325 18.60 14.73 24.66
N LEU A 326 17.73 14.27 23.75
CA LEU A 326 17.35 12.87 23.66
C LEU A 326 18.46 12.03 23.03
N LEU A 327 19.10 12.53 21.96
CA LEU A 327 20.22 11.88 21.31
C LEU A 327 21.42 11.68 22.26
N GLU A 328 21.70 12.68 23.09
CA GLU A 328 22.79 12.65 24.07
C GLU A 328 22.62 11.53 25.11
N VAL A 329 21.40 11.04 25.35
CA VAL A 329 21.11 10.00 26.34
C VAL A 329 20.83 8.63 25.72
N LEU A 330 20.83 8.49 24.39
CA LEU A 330 20.59 7.19 23.75
C LEU A 330 21.64 6.14 24.13
N HIS A 331 22.88 6.54 24.41
CA HIS A 331 23.96 5.64 24.79
C HIS A 331 23.71 4.88 26.11
N TYR A 332 22.78 5.32 26.97
CA TYR A 332 22.38 4.58 28.17
C TYR A 332 21.60 3.29 27.84
N PHE A 333 21.05 3.18 26.62
CA PHE A 333 20.49 1.94 26.10
C PHE A 333 21.61 1.12 25.47
N ASP A 334 22.30 0.34 26.30
CA ASP A 334 23.48 -0.46 25.97
C ASP A 334 23.26 -1.96 26.19
N ALA A 335 22.03 -2.43 25.99
CA ALA A 335 21.55 -3.78 26.27
C ALA A 335 21.36 -4.15 27.76
N ARG A 336 21.52 -3.20 28.69
CA ARG A 336 21.02 -3.38 30.07
C ARG A 336 19.48 -3.38 30.12
N PRO A 337 18.86 -3.82 31.25
CA PRO A 337 17.43 -3.74 31.41
C PRO A 337 16.89 -2.32 31.22
N THR A 338 15.84 -2.16 30.40
CA THR A 338 15.26 -0.86 30.01
C THR A 338 14.95 0.02 31.22
N ARG A 339 14.42 -0.57 32.30
CA ARG A 339 14.13 0.16 33.55
C ARG A 339 15.38 0.71 34.24
N GLN A 340 16.52 0.01 34.16
CA GLN A 340 17.79 0.48 34.71
C GLN A 340 18.37 1.63 33.87
N ALA A 341 18.29 1.54 32.54
CA ALA A 341 18.70 2.63 31.65
C ALA A 341 17.90 3.92 31.96
N LEU A 342 16.57 3.83 32.08
CA LEU A 342 15.72 4.97 32.43
C LEU A 342 16.05 5.58 33.80
N ALA A 343 16.31 4.74 34.80
CA ALA A 343 16.71 5.22 36.13
C ALA A 343 18.06 5.96 36.09
N ALA A 344 19.04 5.44 35.35
CA ALA A 344 20.35 6.07 35.18
C ALA A 344 20.24 7.42 34.45
N ILE A 345 19.45 7.51 33.37
CA ILE A 345 19.20 8.76 32.65
C ILE A 345 18.61 9.82 33.59
N SER A 346 17.60 9.43 34.39
CA SER A 346 16.98 10.36 35.33
C SER A 346 17.95 10.83 36.41
N ALA A 347 18.80 9.94 36.93
CA ALA A 347 19.73 10.26 38.01
C ALA A 347 20.93 11.10 37.54
N GLU A 348 21.48 10.79 36.37
CA GLU A 348 22.73 11.39 35.88
C GLU A 348 22.52 12.61 34.98
N ARG A 349 21.37 12.70 34.30
CA ARG A 349 21.06 13.77 33.34
C ARG A 349 19.85 14.61 33.73
N GLY A 350 19.09 14.20 34.76
CA GLY A 350 17.86 14.91 35.16
C GLY A 350 16.75 14.85 34.11
N ILE A 351 16.85 13.95 33.13
CA ILE A 351 15.88 13.81 32.05
C ILE A 351 14.92 12.66 32.38
N THR A 352 13.62 12.92 32.31
CA THR A 352 12.59 11.88 32.46
C THR A 352 12.06 11.48 31.09
N ILE A 353 12.28 10.22 30.70
CA ILE A 353 11.74 9.62 29.49
C ILE A 353 10.62 8.67 29.89
N ASN A 354 9.42 8.89 29.34
CA ASN A 354 8.26 8.04 29.62
C ASN A 354 8.23 6.80 28.71
N ASP A 355 7.46 5.79 29.12
CA ASP A 355 7.34 4.53 28.39
C ASP A 355 6.80 4.70 26.96
N SER A 356 5.92 5.68 26.73
CA SER A 356 5.37 5.95 25.39
C SER A 356 6.44 6.49 24.44
N LEU A 357 7.35 7.35 24.91
CA LEU A 357 8.49 7.81 24.12
C LEU A 357 9.47 6.68 23.86
N VAL A 358 9.78 5.83 24.85
CA VAL A 358 10.62 4.64 24.61
C VAL A 358 9.98 3.74 23.57
N ARG A 359 8.66 3.48 23.67
CA ARG A 359 7.93 2.68 22.69
C ARG A 359 8.02 3.29 21.29
N LYS A 360 7.87 4.62 21.17
CA LYS A 360 8.04 5.33 19.90
C LYS A 360 9.45 5.20 19.35
N LEU A 361 10.49 5.31 20.19
CA LEU A 361 11.87 5.10 19.74
C LEU A 361 12.11 3.66 19.24
N VAL A 362 11.46 2.67 19.85
CA VAL A 362 11.50 1.27 19.38
C VAL A 362 10.73 1.10 18.08
N ASP A 363 9.54 1.69 17.97
CA ASP A 363 8.70 1.65 16.77
C ASP A 363 9.42 2.20 15.54
N PHE A 364 10.24 3.24 15.73
CA PHE A 364 11.02 3.90 14.70
C PHE A 364 12.44 3.34 14.56
N ASN A 365 12.77 2.18 15.15
CA ASN A 365 14.10 1.56 15.12
C ASN A 365 15.27 2.45 15.60
N ILE A 366 14.99 3.51 16.36
CA ILE A 366 16.02 4.31 17.05
C ILE A 366 16.60 3.51 18.22
N LEU A 367 15.73 2.77 18.90
CA LEU A 367 16.12 1.72 19.82
C LEU A 367 15.65 0.38 19.24
N VAL A 368 16.43 -0.68 19.48
CA VAL A 368 16.07 -2.03 19.05
C VAL A 368 16.22 -3.00 20.23
N PRO A 369 15.41 -4.08 20.28
CA PRO A 369 15.61 -5.15 21.25
C PRO A 369 17.05 -5.67 21.17
N SER A 370 17.71 -5.84 22.31
CA SER A 370 18.92 -6.66 22.33
C SER A 370 18.50 -8.12 22.31
N GLU A 371 18.90 -8.85 21.28
CA GLU A 371 18.91 -10.31 21.34
C GLU A 371 19.80 -10.74 22.52
N ARG A 372 19.36 -11.75 23.26
CA ARG A 372 20.13 -12.31 24.38
C ARG A 372 21.24 -13.20 23.88
#